data_AF-A0A6L7CH69-F1
#
_entry.id   AF-A0A6L7CH69-F1
#
_cell.length_a   1.000
_cell.length_b   1.000
_cell.length_c   1.000
_cell.angle_alpha   90.00
_cell.angle_beta   90.00
_cell.angle_gamma   90.00
#
_symmetry.space_group_name_H-M   'P 1'
#
loop_
_entity.id
_entity.type
_entity.pdbx_description
1 polymer ?
#
loop_
_entity_poly.entity_id
_entity_poly.type
_entity_poly.pdbx_seq_one_letter_code
_entity_poly.pdbx_strand_id
1 'polypeptide(L)'
;MDQIRLTHLRQLEAESIHIIREVAAEFSNPVMLYSIGKDSSVMLHLARKAFYPGTLPFPLLHVDTGWKFREMYEFRDRTAKAYGC
;
A
#
# COMPACT_ATOMS: atom_id res chain seq x y z
N MET A 1 -9.78 31.20 15.00
CA MET A 1 -9.77 30.06 14.06
C MET A 1 -8.78 29.06 14.60
N ASP A 2 -9.25 27.99 15.25
CA ASP A 2 -8.35 26.92 15.70
C ASP A 2 -7.75 26.25 14.46
N GLN A 3 -6.45 26.41 14.27
CA GLN A 3 -5.70 25.58 13.34
C GLN A 3 -5.71 24.16 13.90
N ILE A 4 -6.48 23.27 13.28
CA ILE A 4 -6.42 21.83 13.56
C ILE A 4 -5.00 21.38 13.19
N ARG A 5 -4.11 21.32 14.18
CA ARG A 5 -2.76 20.78 13.99
C ARG A 5 -2.89 19.27 13.79
N LEU A 6 -2.53 18.81 12.59
CA LEU A 6 -2.43 17.38 12.36
C LEU A 6 -1.36 16.79 13.28
N THR A 7 -1.67 15.65 13.87
CA THR A 7 -0.65 14.82 14.52
C THR A 7 0.38 14.39 13.47
N HIS A 8 1.63 14.19 13.87
CA HIS A 8 2.71 13.77 12.98
C HIS A 8 2.33 12.59 12.05
N LEU A 9 1.69 11.53 12.58
CA LEU A 9 1.27 10.37 11.77
C LEU A 9 0.18 10.70 10.73
N ARG A 10 -0.74 11.61 11.05
CA ARG A 10 -1.77 12.06 10.09
C ARG A 10 -1.16 12.88 8.97
N GLN A 11 -0.14 13.67 9.27
CA GLN A 11 0.61 14.41 8.26
C GLN A 11 1.35 13.45 7.33
N LEU A 12 2.12 12.50 7.88
CA LEU A 12 2.82 11.49 7.07
C LEU A 12 1.88 10.63 6.23
N GLU A 13 0.73 10.25 6.79
CA GLU A 13 -0.31 9.51 6.06
C GLU A 13 -0.84 10.31 4.88
N ALA A 14 -1.18 11.59 5.08
CA ALA A 14 -1.67 12.46 4.02
C ALA A 14 -0.64 12.69 2.91
N GLU A 15 0.62 12.96 3.28
CA GLU A 15 1.74 13.11 2.33
C GLU A 15 1.96 11.84 1.51
N SER A 16 1.95 10.67 2.17
CA SER A 16 2.13 9.38 1.49
C SER A 16 0.99 9.07 0.52
N ILE A 17 -0.27 9.33 0.93
CA ILE A 17 -1.44 9.15 0.07
C ILE A 17 -1.37 10.07 -1.15
N HIS A 18 -0.93 11.31 -0.97
CA HIS A 18 -0.76 12.26 -2.07
C HIS A 18 0.26 11.73 -3.10
N ILE A 19 1.44 11.29 -2.65
CA ILE A 19 2.47 10.72 -3.54
C ILE A 19 1.93 9.51 -4.33
N ILE A 20 1.21 8.60 -3.66
CA ILE A 20 0.63 7.41 -4.32
C ILE A 20 -0.37 7.81 -5.41
N ARG A 21 -1.19 8.86 -5.18
CA ARG A 21 -2.18 9.34 -6.15
C ARG A 21 -1.54 10.02 -7.35
N GLU A 22 -0.50 10.82 -7.14
CA GLU A 22 0.25 11.45 -8.24
C GLU A 22 0.86 10.39 -9.16
N VAL A 23 1.51 9.37 -8.60
CA VAL A 23 2.07 8.28 -9.41
C VAL A 23 0.97 7.54 -10.20
N ALA A 24 -0.19 7.31 -9.61
CA ALA A 24 -1.31 6.69 -10.33
C ALA A 24 -1.93 7.59 -11.40
N ALA A 25 -1.81 8.92 -11.26
CA ALA A 25 -2.32 9.88 -12.24
C ALA A 25 -1.35 10.10 -13.40
N GLU A 26 -0.04 10.10 -13.14
CA GLU A 26 0.98 10.47 -14.13
C GLU A 26 1.56 9.27 -14.90
N PHE A 27 1.55 8.07 -14.33
CA PHE A 27 2.19 6.88 -14.92
C PHE A 27 1.16 5.88 -15.44
N SER A 28 1.43 5.31 -16.63
CA SER A 28 0.51 4.37 -17.27
C SER A 28 0.58 2.94 -16.71
N ASN A 29 1.72 2.52 -16.17
CA ASN A 29 1.94 1.14 -15.67
C ASN A 29 2.68 1.11 -14.32
N PRO A 30 2.16 1.76 -13.26
CA PRO A 30 2.77 1.65 -11.94
C PRO A 30 2.59 0.25 -11.36
N VAL A 31 3.50 -0.16 -10.48
CA VAL A 31 3.40 -1.41 -9.72
C VAL A 31 3.85 -1.15 -8.29
N MET A 32 3.15 -1.74 -7.32
CA MET A 32 3.56 -1.66 -5.92
C MET A 32 4.36 -2.91 -5.53
N LEU A 33 5.63 -2.72 -5.19
CA LEU A 33 6.48 -3.79 -4.66
C LEU A 33 6.00 -4.18 -3.24
N TYR A 34 5.51 -5.40 -3.11
CA TYR A 34 4.97 -5.92 -1.87
C TYR A 34 5.81 -7.10 -1.36
N SER A 35 6.65 -6.85 -0.35
CA SER A 35 7.60 -7.84 0.17
C SER A 35 7.05 -8.69 1.31
N ILE A 36 5.82 -8.43 1.77
CA ILE A 36 5.19 -9.05 2.96
C ILE A 36 5.87 -8.60 4.28
N GLY A 37 6.76 -7.60 4.22
CA GLY A 37 7.36 -6.99 5.40
C GLY A 37 6.50 -5.88 5.99
N LYS A 38 6.92 -5.36 7.16
CA LYS A 38 6.23 -4.27 7.86
C LYS A 38 6.00 -3.02 7.00
N ASP A 39 7.03 -2.55 6.29
CA ASP A 39 6.97 -1.30 5.54
C ASP A 39 6.06 -1.44 4.32
N SER A 40 6.21 -2.53 3.58
CA SER A 40 5.34 -2.82 2.43
C SER A 40 3.88 -3.04 2.85
N SER A 41 3.63 -3.51 4.07
CA SER A 41 2.27 -3.67 4.61
C SER A 41 1.65 -2.32 5.00
N VAL A 42 2.43 -1.41 5.58
CA VAL A 42 2.01 -0.02 5.81
C VAL A 42 1.74 0.68 4.48
N MET A 43 2.62 0.52 3.49
CA MET A 43 2.45 1.10 2.17
C MET A 43 1.19 0.58 1.46
N LEU A 44 0.91 -0.73 1.56
CA LEU A 44 -0.34 -1.32 1.05
C LEU A 44 -1.57 -0.73 1.76
N HIS A 45 -1.50 -0.55 3.08
CA HIS A 45 -2.58 0.10 3.83
C HIS A 45 -2.82 1.54 3.37
N LEU A 46 -1.76 2.33 3.18
CA LEU A 46 -1.84 3.70 2.67
C LEU A 46 -2.42 3.74 1.24
N ALA A 47 -2.01 2.82 0.36
CA ALA A 47 -2.58 2.72 -0.98
C ALA A 47 -4.08 2.39 -0.95
N ARG A 48 -4.51 1.49 -0.05
CA ARG A 48 -5.94 1.21 0.16
C ARG A 48 -6.70 2.45 0.60
N LYS A 49 -6.12 3.28 1.49
CA LYS A 49 -6.73 4.57 1.88
C LYS A 49 -6.74 5.57 0.73
N ALA A 50 -5.71 5.57 -0.11
CA ALA A 50 -5.61 6.47 -1.26
C ALA A 50 -6.72 6.25 -2.29
N PHE A 51 -7.16 5.00 -2.50
CA PHE A 51 -8.15 4.66 -3.54
C PHE A 51 -9.51 4.22 -3.00
N TYR A 52 -9.72 4.18 -1.70
CA TYR A 52 -11.04 3.88 -1.12
C TYR A 52 -12.12 4.82 -1.68
N PRO A 53 -13.32 4.32 -2.05
CA PRO A 53 -13.81 2.95 -1.92
C PRO A 53 -13.46 2.01 -3.08
N GLY A 54 -12.73 2.49 -4.09
CA GLY A 54 -12.28 1.68 -5.23
C GLY A 54 -11.16 0.68 -4.90
N THR A 55 -10.84 -0.15 -5.88
CA THR A 55 -9.67 -1.04 -5.84
C THR A 55 -8.39 -0.30 -6.24
N LEU A 56 -7.23 -0.92 -6.02
CA LEU A 56 -5.96 -0.35 -6.48
C LEU A 56 -5.95 -0.30 -8.01
N PRO A 57 -5.55 0.83 -8.63
CA PRO A 57 -5.46 0.95 -10.08
C PRO A 57 -4.18 0.32 -10.66
N PHE A 58 -3.39 -0.35 -9.83
CA PHE A 58 -2.13 -0.99 -10.19
C PHE A 58 -1.97 -2.35 -9.50
N PRO A 59 -1.23 -3.29 -10.11
CA PRO A 59 -0.93 -4.58 -9.50
C PRO A 59 0.04 -4.47 -8.33
N LEU A 60 0.01 -5.49 -7.46
CA LEU A 60 1.06 -5.75 -6.48
C LEU A 60 2.05 -6.75 -7.07
N LEU A 61 3.35 -6.52 -6.86
CA LEU A 61 4.40 -7.44 -7.29
C LEU A 61 5.20 -7.95 -6.10
N HIS A 62 5.29 -9.27 -5.99
CA HIS A 62 6.12 -9.95 -5.01
C HIS A 62 7.30 -10.62 -5.70
N VAL A 63 8.52 -10.26 -5.32
CA VAL A 63 9.72 -11.00 -5.74
C VAL A 63 9.96 -12.13 -4.74
N ASP A 64 9.79 -13.37 -5.22
CA ASP A 64 9.99 -14.57 -4.43
C ASP A 64 11.39 -15.14 -4.64
N THR A 65 12.09 -15.41 -3.54
CA THR A 65 13.41 -16.02 -3.54
C THR A 65 13.36 -17.52 -3.27
N GLY A 66 12.21 -18.05 -2.84
CA GLY A 66 12.04 -19.45 -2.42
C GLY A 66 12.51 -19.76 -0.99
N TRP A 67 13.03 -18.77 -0.25
CA TRP A 67 13.62 -18.97 1.09
C TRP A 67 12.83 -18.29 2.22
N LYS A 68 11.59 -17.85 1.97
CA LYS A 68 10.79 -17.15 2.99
C LYS A 68 10.10 -18.14 3.92
N PHE A 69 9.79 -17.68 5.13
CA PHE A 69 8.99 -18.46 6.07
C PHE A 69 7.63 -18.81 5.47
N ARG A 70 7.13 -20.02 5.76
CA ARG A 70 5.84 -20.48 5.21
C ARG A 70 4.70 -19.55 5.61
N GLU A 71 4.77 -19.03 6.83
CA GLU A 71 3.84 -18.06 7.41
C GLU A 71 3.77 -16.76 6.61
N MET A 72 4.86 -16.36 5.93
CA MET A 72 4.85 -15.18 5.06
C MET A 72 4.01 -15.44 3.81
N TYR A 73 4.13 -16.61 3.18
CA TYR A 73 3.29 -16.97 2.05
C TYR A 73 1.81 -17.05 2.45
N GLU A 74 1.50 -17.67 3.58
CA GLU A 74 0.13 -17.73 4.10
C GLU A 74 -0.43 -16.34 4.40
N PHE A 75 0.39 -15.44 4.95
CA PHE A 75 -0.02 -14.05 5.18
C PHE A 75 -0.25 -13.30 3.87
N ARG A 76 0.63 -13.47 2.87
CA ARG A 76 0.47 -12.90 1.53
C ARG A 76 -0.86 -13.33 0.92
N ASP A 77 -1.12 -14.62 0.90
CA ASP A 77 -2.28 -15.20 0.21
C ASP A 77 -3.60 -14.77 0.88
N ARG A 78 -3.62 -14.70 2.22
CA ARG A 78 -4.74 -14.12 2.96
C ARG A 78 -4.94 -12.64 2.65
N THR A 79 -3.85 -11.87 2.59
CA THR A 79 -3.89 -10.43 2.32
C THR A 79 -4.40 -10.14 0.91
N ALA A 80 -3.90 -10.87 -0.09
CA ALA A 80 -4.35 -10.79 -1.48
C ALA A 80 -5.86 -11.05 -1.59
N LYS A 81 -6.32 -12.16 -0.99
CA LYS A 81 -7.73 -12.54 -0.95
C LYS A 81 -8.61 -11.49 -0.25
N ALA A 82 -8.13 -10.91 0.86
CA ALA A 82 -8.89 -9.92 1.62
C ALA A 82 -9.08 -8.59 0.86
N TYR A 83 -8.12 -8.20 0.03
CA TYR A 83 -8.13 -6.92 -0.67
C TYR A 83 -8.51 -7.00 -2.14
N GLY A 84 -8.68 -8.21 -2.68
CA GLY A 84 -9.04 -8.42 -4.09
C GLY A 84 -7.91 -8.04 -5.04
N CYS A 85 -6.67 -8.31 -4.64
CA CYS A 85 -5.47 -8.13 -5.44
C CYS A 85 -4.78 -9.46 -5.75
#